data_AF-A0A496YQH7-F1
#
_entry.id   AF-A0A496YQH7-F1
#
_cell.length_a   1.000
_cell.length_b   1.000
_cell.length_c   1.000
_cell.angle_alpha   90.00
_cell.angle_beta   90.00
_cell.angle_gamma   90.00
#
_symmetry.space_group_name_H-M   'P 1'
#
loop_
_entity.id
_entity.type
_entity.pdbx_description
1 polymer ?
#
loop_
_entity_poly.entity_id
_entity_poly.type
_entity_poly.pdbx_seq_one_letter_code
_entity_poly.pdbx_strand_id
1 'polypeptide(L)'
;MDQRRPEEQIRVPMHNSNSDEINLGLADATGALLMINKKERRLLKELLSMSMKSPSARKWISKKLGPEYVRIGERLLKTMGGD
;
A
#
# COMPACT_ATOMS: atom_id res chain seq x y z
N MET A 1 -7.81 58.96 19.87
CA MET A 1 -7.67 58.14 18.65
C MET A 1 -6.76 56.97 18.99
N ASP A 2 -7.34 55.80 19.19
CA ASP A 2 -6.64 54.56 19.53
C ASP A 2 -5.89 54.03 18.31
N GLN A 3 -4.56 54.11 18.33
CA GLN A 3 -3.70 53.40 17.39
C GLN A 3 -3.41 52.01 17.95
N ARG A 4 -4.33 51.07 17.71
CA ARG A 4 -4.06 49.64 17.91
C ARG A 4 -3.07 49.17 16.83
N ARG A 5 -1.95 48.58 17.26
CA ARG A 5 -0.90 48.02 16.41
C ARG A 5 -1.45 46.80 15.66
N PRO A 6 -1.18 46.64 14.34
CA PRO A 6 -1.57 45.44 13.63
C PRO A 6 -0.66 44.28 14.05
N GLU A 7 -1.25 43.40 14.85
CA GLU A 7 -1.12 41.93 14.84
C GLU A 7 0.18 41.36 14.24
N GLU A 8 1.02 40.91 15.16
CA GLU A 8 2.07 39.93 15.01
C GLU A 8 1.58 38.72 14.20
N GLN A 9 1.90 38.68 12.90
CA GLN A 9 1.65 37.52 12.05
C GLN A 9 2.53 36.36 12.53
N ILE A 10 1.99 35.55 13.42
CA ILE A 10 2.52 34.24 13.78
C ILE A 10 2.58 33.41 12.50
N ARG A 11 3.78 33.20 11.96
CA ARG A 11 4.03 32.20 10.93
C ARG A 11 3.75 30.82 11.53
N VAL A 12 2.52 30.35 11.40
CA VAL A 12 2.20 28.94 11.58
C VAL A 12 3.02 28.16 10.56
N PRO A 13 3.88 27.20 10.99
CA PRO A 13 4.53 26.32 10.04
C PRO A 13 3.42 25.56 9.31
N MET A 14 3.34 25.75 8.00
CA MET A 14 2.50 24.97 7.11
C MET A 14 2.84 23.51 7.35
N HIS A 15 1.92 22.80 7.98
CA HIS A 15 1.96 21.36 8.09
C HIS A 15 2.10 20.86 6.65
N ASN A 16 3.20 20.18 6.36
CA ASN A 16 3.38 19.46 5.10
C ASN A 16 2.41 18.27 5.15
N SER A 17 1.12 18.58 4.96
CA SER A 17 0.09 17.61 4.67
C SER A 17 0.41 17.09 3.28
N ASN A 18 1.30 16.12 3.26
CA ASN A 18 1.46 15.16 2.19
C ASN A 18 0.18 14.31 2.22
N SER A 19 -0.95 14.95 1.96
CA SER A 19 -2.27 14.37 1.96
C SER A 19 -2.22 13.22 0.98
N ASP A 20 -2.45 12.05 1.55
CA ASP A 20 -2.49 10.79 0.86
C ASP A 20 -3.33 10.94 -0.41
N GLU A 21 -2.66 10.97 -1.56
CA GLU A 21 -3.29 10.64 -2.84
C GLU A 21 -3.65 9.15 -2.76
N ILE A 22 -4.73 8.85 -2.03
CA ILE A 22 -5.46 7.61 -2.15
C ILE A 22 -5.99 7.62 -3.57
N ASN A 23 -5.26 6.95 -4.45
CA ASN A 23 -5.59 6.80 -5.85
C ASN A 23 -6.92 6.04 -5.95
N LEU A 24 -8.01 6.79 -6.11
CA LEU A 24 -9.40 6.33 -6.12
C LEU A 24 -9.72 5.35 -7.27
N GLY A 25 -8.75 5.08 -8.17
CA GLY A 25 -8.90 4.23 -9.36
C GLY A 25 -8.77 2.72 -9.15
N LEU A 26 -8.64 2.24 -7.90
CA LEU A 26 -8.67 0.80 -7.56
C LEU A 26 -9.84 0.42 -6.66
N ALA A 27 -10.81 1.33 -6.47
CA ALA A 27 -12.03 1.11 -5.70
C ALA A 27 -12.89 -0.04 -6.27
N ASP A 28 -12.69 -0.43 -7.52
CA ASP A 28 -13.44 -1.51 -8.15
C ASP A 28 -12.87 -2.90 -7.77
N ALA A 29 -13.73 -3.69 -7.12
CA ALA A 29 -13.56 -5.06 -6.62
C ALA A 29 -12.56 -5.33 -5.48
N THR A 30 -11.45 -4.60 -5.32
CA THR A 30 -10.44 -4.88 -4.26
C THR A 30 -10.10 -3.67 -3.38
N GLY A 31 -10.61 -2.48 -3.72
CA GLY A 31 -10.11 -1.21 -3.19
C GLY A 31 -10.38 -0.92 -1.72
N ALA A 32 -11.18 -1.73 -1.02
CA ALA A 32 -11.38 -1.60 0.43
C ALA A 32 -10.38 -2.43 1.26
N LEU A 33 -9.76 -3.49 0.71
CA LEU A 33 -9.02 -4.46 1.52
C LEU A 33 -7.56 -4.04 1.82
N LEU A 34 -7.01 -3.15 1.00
CA LEU A 34 -5.63 -2.70 1.10
C LEU A 34 -5.61 -1.21 0.86
N MET A 35 -5.89 -0.42 1.91
CA MET A 35 -5.55 1.01 1.95
C MET A 35 -4.02 1.15 1.99
N ILE A 36 -3.33 0.63 0.97
CA ILE A 36 -1.87 0.63 0.84
C ILE A 36 -1.48 1.68 -0.18
N ASN A 37 -0.46 2.46 0.16
CA ASN A 37 0.07 3.45 -0.77
C ASN A 37 0.87 2.77 -1.89
N LYS A 38 1.27 3.58 -2.90
CA LYS A 38 2.02 3.09 -4.07
C LYS A 38 3.33 2.37 -3.71
N LYS A 39 4.02 2.81 -2.65
CA LYS A 39 5.30 2.22 -2.21
C LYS A 39 5.06 0.87 -1.54
N GLU A 40 4.07 0.77 -0.67
CA GLU A 40 3.67 -0.47 0.00
C GLU A 40 3.18 -1.51 -1.00
N ARG A 41 2.34 -1.11 -1.97
CA ARG A 41 1.90 -2.00 -3.06
C ARG A 41 3.07 -2.58 -3.84
N ARG A 42 4.08 -1.75 -4.13
CA ARG A 42 5.30 -2.20 -4.82
C ARG A 42 6.06 -3.21 -3.98
N LEU A 43 6.30 -2.92 -2.70
CA LEU A 43 7.01 -3.83 -1.80
C LEU A 43 6.29 -5.17 -1.67
N LEU A 44 4.98 -5.16 -1.44
CA LEU A 44 4.18 -6.38 -1.32
C LEU A 44 4.19 -7.22 -2.60
N LYS A 45 4.10 -6.58 -3.77
CA LYS A 45 4.23 -7.27 -5.06
C LYS A 45 5.59 -7.97 -5.18
N GLU A 46 6.69 -7.30 -4.83
CA GLU A 46 8.03 -7.89 -4.93
C GLU A 46 8.21 -9.07 -3.97
N LEU A 47 7.80 -8.91 -2.70
CA LEU A 47 7.86 -10.00 -1.72
C LEU A 47 7.05 -11.22 -2.15
N LEU A 48 5.85 -10.98 -2.70
CA LEU A 48 4.97 -12.03 -3.18
C LEU A 48 5.56 -12.71 -4.43
N SER A 49 6.09 -11.94 -5.38
CA SER A 49 6.80 -12.43 -6.57
C SER A 49 7.97 -13.34 -6.19
N MET A 50 8.84 -12.90 -5.28
CA MET A 50 9.97 -13.69 -4.78
C MET A 50 9.49 -14.99 -4.11
N SER A 51 8.44 -14.89 -3.29
CA SER A 51 7.86 -16.04 -2.59
C SER A 51 7.24 -17.05 -3.55
N MET A 52 6.52 -16.58 -4.58
CA MET A 52 5.89 -17.44 -5.57
C MET A 52 6.90 -18.03 -6.56
N LYS A 53 8.04 -17.38 -6.81
CA LYS A 53 9.11 -17.93 -7.67
C LYS A 53 9.98 -18.95 -6.95
N SER A 54 10.15 -18.84 -5.64
CA SER A 54 10.95 -19.77 -4.83
C SER A 54 10.25 -21.13 -4.65
N PRO A 55 10.82 -22.24 -5.16
CA PRO A 55 10.27 -23.59 -4.94
C PRO A 55 10.21 -23.96 -3.45
N SER A 56 11.21 -23.53 -2.68
CA SER A 56 11.31 -23.75 -1.24
C SER A 56 10.17 -23.07 -0.49
N ALA A 57 9.87 -21.82 -0.85
CA ALA A 57 8.78 -21.06 -0.25
C ALA A 57 7.41 -21.67 -0.63
N ARG A 58 7.18 -22.00 -1.91
CA ARG A 58 5.95 -22.68 -2.34
C ARG A 58 5.75 -24.01 -1.60
N LYS A 59 6.82 -24.82 -1.45
CA LYS A 59 6.77 -26.09 -0.70
C LYS A 59 6.45 -25.86 0.78
N TRP A 60 7.05 -24.85 1.39
CA TRP A 60 6.78 -24.50 2.78
C TRP A 60 5.33 -24.05 2.99
N ILE A 61 4.81 -23.17 2.13
CA ILE A 61 3.42 -22.68 2.16
C ILE A 61 2.46 -23.86 1.99
N SER A 62 2.68 -24.68 0.97
CA SER A 62 1.85 -25.87 0.71
C SER A 62 1.82 -26.83 1.90
N LYS A 63 2.98 -27.07 2.53
CA LYS A 63 3.09 -27.95 3.71
C LYS A 63 2.43 -27.37 4.96
N LYS A 64 2.47 -26.05 5.16
CA LYS A 64 2.03 -25.39 6.40
C LYS A 64 0.60 -24.92 6.37
N LEU A 65 0.15 -24.40 5.24
CA LEU A 65 -1.14 -23.75 5.08
C LEU A 65 -2.06 -24.50 4.12
N GLY A 66 -1.49 -25.27 3.20
CA GLY A 66 -2.23 -26.01 2.17
C GLY A 66 -1.90 -25.53 0.76
N PRO A 67 -2.04 -26.42 -0.25
CA PRO A 67 -1.74 -26.09 -1.65
C PRO A 67 -2.63 -24.96 -2.22
N GLU A 68 -3.81 -24.75 -1.67
CA GLU A 68 -4.73 -23.66 -2.03
C GLU A 68 -4.14 -22.27 -1.73
N TYR A 69 -3.29 -22.14 -0.71
CA TYR A 69 -2.65 -20.86 -0.36
C TYR A 69 -1.55 -20.48 -1.35
N VAL A 70 -0.94 -21.44 -2.03
CA VAL A 70 -0.05 -21.17 -3.18
C VAL A 70 -0.88 -20.55 -4.31
N ARG A 71 -2.04 -21.13 -4.63
CA ARG A 71 -2.94 -20.60 -5.68
C ARG A 71 -3.53 -19.24 -5.32
N ILE A 72 -3.79 -18.98 -4.03
CA ILE A 72 -4.21 -17.66 -3.55
C ILE A 72 -3.07 -16.65 -3.77
N GLY A 73 -1.84 -17.00 -3.41
CA GLY A 73 -0.66 -16.16 -3.65
C GLY A 73 -0.43 -15.83 -5.12
N GLU A 74 -0.55 -16.82 -6.01
CA GLU A 74 -0.45 -16.64 -7.46
C GLU A 74 -1.54 -15.69 -8.00
N ARG A 75 -2.81 -15.88 -7.57
CA ARG A 75 -3.91 -15.00 -7.98
C ARG A 75 -3.74 -13.58 -7.47
N LEU A 76 -3.26 -13.41 -6.24
CA LEU A 76 -2.98 -12.10 -5.67
C LEU A 76 -1.86 -11.40 -6.44
N LEU A 77 -0.77 -12.10 -6.77
CA LEU A 77 0.33 -11.56 -7.56
C LEU A 77 -0.14 -11.08 -8.93
N LYS A 78 -0.95 -11.89 -9.62
CA LYS A 78 -1.55 -11.53 -10.92
C LYS A 78 -2.44 -10.29 -10.80
N THR A 79 -3.27 -10.22 -9.77
CA THR A 79 -4.14 -9.05 -9.52
C THR A 79 -3.32 -7.79 -9.22
N MET A 80 -2.14 -7.95 -8.63
CA MET A 80 -1.20 -6.85 -8.40
C MET A 80 -0.37 -6.48 -9.65
N GLY A 81 -0.58 -7.15 -10.79
CA GLY A 81 0.14 -6.92 -12.05
C GLY A 81 1.56 -7.51 -12.05
N GLY A 82 1.79 -8.61 -11.35
CA GLY A 82 3.01 -9.40 -11.40
C GLY A 82 2.83 -10.70 -12.18
N ASP A 83 3.97 -11.24 -12.63
CA ASP A 83 4.10 -12.54 -13.31
C ASP A 83 4.85 -13.56 -12.44
#